data_AF-A0A960K8E6-F1
#
_entry.id   AF-A0A960K8E6-F1
#
_cell.length_a   1.000
_cell.length_b   1.000
_cell.length_c   1.000
_cell.angle_alpha   90.00
_cell.angle_beta   90.00
_cell.angle_gamma   90.00
#
_symmetry.space_group_name_H-M   'P 1'
#
loop_
_entity.id
_entity.type
_entity.pdbx_description
1 polymer ?
#
loop_
_entity_poly.entity_id
_entity_poly.type
_entity_poly.pdbx_seq_one_letter_code
_entity_poly.pdbx_strand_id
1 'polypeptide(L)'
;AEMVHGNGFIAAFCSGLTLGNTSREASAVEEFSEAEGQLLTLLVFLVFGGTLLPHSLAAVGVRTWLYALASLTVVRMLPVALSLLGKGLRPETVLYLGWFGPRGIASILFALLLVEQTAPGQHERLIPIVMVTVLLSTVVHGVTSYPFSKAYGRRHGGEVTGKPEHVVVREMPLRLPLRTRRD
;
A
#
# COMPACT_ATOMS: atom_id res chain seq x y z
N ALA A 1 -0.33 22.54 4.39
CA ALA A 1 -0.96 21.65 5.39
C ALA A 1 -0.28 21.78 6.75
N GLU A 2 1.04 21.63 6.81
CA GLU A 2 1.79 21.65 8.08
C GLU A 2 1.69 22.97 8.85
N MET A 3 1.61 24.12 8.15
CA MET A 3 1.37 25.44 8.77
C MET A 3 0.09 25.51 9.62
N VAL A 4 -0.88 24.64 9.37
CA VAL A 4 -2.13 24.53 10.12
C VAL A 4 -2.23 23.19 10.86
N HIS A 5 -1.10 22.55 11.13
CA HIS A 5 -0.98 21.24 11.77
C HIS A 5 -1.68 20.08 11.03
N GLY A 6 -1.88 20.20 9.72
CA GLY A 6 -2.41 19.12 8.87
C GLY A 6 -1.33 18.17 8.36
N ASN A 7 -1.71 16.95 7.99
CA ASN A 7 -0.80 15.94 7.43
C ASN A 7 -0.47 16.24 5.96
N GLY A 8 0.81 16.45 5.65
CA GLY A 8 1.28 16.75 4.29
C GLY A 8 0.99 15.65 3.27
N PHE A 9 1.11 14.38 3.64
CA PHE A 9 0.83 13.24 2.75
C PHE A 9 -0.64 13.18 2.35
N ILE A 10 -1.55 13.35 3.31
CA ILE A 10 -3.00 13.37 3.03
C ILE A 10 -3.34 14.57 2.16
N ALA A 11 -2.77 15.74 2.43
CA ALA A 11 -2.99 16.93 1.62
C ALA A 11 -2.52 16.75 0.17
N ALA A 12 -1.35 16.17 -0.04
CA ALA A 12 -0.83 15.85 -1.39
C ALA A 12 -1.74 14.84 -2.12
N PHE A 13 -2.20 13.80 -1.43
CA PHE A 13 -3.14 12.82 -1.99
C PHE A 13 -4.47 13.46 -2.39
N CYS A 14 -5.08 14.26 -1.51
CA CYS A 14 -6.31 14.98 -1.81
C CYS A 14 -6.14 15.98 -2.97
N SER A 15 -4.97 16.63 -3.06
CA SER A 15 -4.63 17.52 -4.18
C SER A 15 -4.57 16.76 -5.50
N GLY A 16 -3.88 15.61 -5.53
CA GLY A 16 -3.82 14.75 -6.72
C GLY A 16 -5.19 14.24 -7.16
N LEU A 17 -6.01 13.76 -6.21
CA LEU A 17 -7.40 13.35 -6.48
C LEU A 17 -8.25 14.50 -7.05
N THR A 18 -8.09 15.71 -6.50
CA THR A 18 -8.83 16.89 -6.97
C THR A 18 -8.40 17.29 -8.37
N LEU A 19 -7.09 17.28 -8.63
CA LEU A 19 -6.52 17.62 -9.94
C LEU A 19 -6.96 16.62 -11.01
N GLY A 20 -6.85 15.31 -10.74
CA GLY A 20 -7.24 14.25 -11.67
C GLY A 20 -8.74 14.28 -12.02
N ASN A 21 -9.59 14.68 -11.07
CA ASN A 21 -11.04 14.74 -11.29
C ASN A 21 -11.55 16.05 -11.92
N THR A 22 -10.73 17.12 -11.91
CA THR A 22 -11.15 18.47 -12.32
C THR A 22 -10.46 18.95 -13.60
N SER A 23 -9.19 18.60 -13.81
CA SER A 23 -8.41 19.07 -14.95
C SER A 23 -8.59 18.16 -16.18
N ARG A 24 -8.81 18.78 -17.35
CA ARG A 24 -8.88 18.06 -18.64
C ARG A 24 -7.51 17.74 -19.25
N GLU A 25 -6.47 18.44 -18.80
CA GLU A 25 -5.09 18.36 -19.32
C GLU A 25 -4.14 17.73 -18.29
N ALA A 26 -4.67 17.01 -17.31
CA ALA A 26 -3.87 16.42 -16.22
C ALA A 26 -2.98 15.25 -16.67
N SER A 27 -3.17 14.70 -17.87
CA SER A 27 -2.48 13.48 -18.32
C SER A 27 -0.95 13.62 -18.37
N ALA A 28 -0.45 14.77 -18.83
CA ALA A 28 1.00 15.01 -18.85
C ALA A 28 1.58 15.16 -17.44
N VAL A 29 0.83 15.76 -16.52
CA VAL A 29 1.21 15.88 -15.10
C VAL A 29 1.17 14.52 -14.41
N GLU A 30 0.18 13.70 -14.72
CA GLU A 30 0.03 12.33 -14.22
C GLU A 30 1.21 11.45 -14.66
N GLU A 31 1.52 11.42 -15.95
CA GLU A 31 2.64 10.62 -16.49
C GLU A 31 3.98 11.07 -15.89
N PHE A 32 4.21 12.39 -15.79
CA PHE A 32 5.39 12.92 -15.14
C PHE A 32 5.46 12.53 -13.65
N SER A 33 4.37 12.70 -12.92
CA SER A 33 4.30 12.37 -11.48
C SER A 33 4.44 10.87 -11.22
N GLU A 34 3.94 10.03 -12.12
CA GLU A 34 4.13 8.58 -12.05
C GLU A 34 5.60 8.21 -12.26
N ALA A 35 6.24 8.75 -13.30
CA ALA A 35 7.65 8.50 -13.57
C ALA A 35 8.56 8.99 -12.42
N GLU A 36 8.31 10.20 -11.91
CA GLU A 36 9.01 10.76 -10.76
C GLU A 36 8.79 9.90 -9.50
N GLY A 37 7.54 9.50 -9.23
CA GLY A 37 7.17 8.64 -8.11
C GLY A 37 7.84 7.26 -8.17
N GLN A 38 7.93 6.66 -9.36
CA GLN A 38 8.65 5.41 -9.60
C GLN A 38 10.15 5.57 -9.37
N LEU A 39 10.77 6.64 -9.88
CA LEU A 39 12.19 6.93 -9.67
C LEU A 39 12.51 7.11 -8.18
N LEU A 40 11.73 7.91 -7.47
CA LEU A 40 11.89 8.12 -6.02
C LEU A 40 11.68 6.82 -5.25
N THR A 41 10.71 5.99 -5.64
CA THR A 41 10.46 4.67 -5.04
C THR A 41 11.67 3.76 -5.21
N LEU A 42 12.27 3.71 -6.40
CA LEU A 42 13.48 2.93 -6.67
C LEU A 42 14.66 3.43 -5.84
N LEU A 43 14.84 4.75 -5.73
CA LEU A 43 15.87 5.35 -4.89
C LEU A 43 15.69 4.94 -3.41
N VAL A 44 14.46 5.04 -2.89
CA VAL A 44 14.15 4.65 -1.50
C VAL A 44 14.45 3.17 -1.27
N PHE A 45 14.04 2.29 -2.19
CA PHE A 45 14.32 0.86 -2.06
C PHE A 45 15.81 0.52 -2.22
N LEU A 46 16.55 1.26 -3.06
CA LEU A 46 17.99 1.13 -3.19
C LEU A 46 18.70 1.51 -1.89
N VAL A 47 18.36 2.65 -1.29
CA VAL A 47 18.92 3.07 0.00
C VAL A 47 18.52 2.10 1.11
N PHE A 48 17.26 1.68 1.15
CA PHE A 48 16.76 0.68 2.08
C PHE A 48 17.56 -0.63 2.00
N GLY A 49 17.66 -1.23 0.81
CA GLY A 49 18.31 -2.51 0.62
C GLY A 49 19.83 -2.44 0.77
N GLY A 50 20.45 -1.36 0.28
CA GLY A 50 21.90 -1.19 0.30
C GLY A 50 22.47 -0.72 1.63
N THR A 51 21.70 0.05 2.41
CA THR A 51 22.20 0.67 3.65
C THR A 51 21.36 0.33 4.88
N LEU A 52 20.06 0.59 4.89
CA LEU A 52 19.25 0.48 6.12
C LEU A 52 19.07 -0.98 6.56
N LEU A 53 18.93 -1.88 5.61
CA LEU A 53 18.64 -3.28 5.86
C LEU A 53 19.83 -4.03 6.50
N PRO A 54 21.07 -3.96 5.98
CA PRO A 54 22.23 -4.61 6.63
C PRO A 54 22.42 -4.21 8.09
N HIS A 55 22.32 -2.90 8.39
CA HIS A 55 22.43 -2.39 9.75
C HIS A 55 21.33 -2.93 10.65
N SER A 56 20.11 -3.00 10.13
CA SER A 56 18.96 -3.50 10.89
C SER A 56 19.07 -4.99 11.17
N LEU A 57 19.49 -5.80 10.18
CA LEU A 57 19.60 -7.25 10.30
C LEU A 57 20.59 -7.68 11.39
N ALA A 58 21.64 -6.90 11.64
CA ALA A 58 22.60 -7.17 12.71
C ALA A 58 21.96 -7.16 14.12
N ALA A 59 20.84 -6.46 14.29
CA ALA A 59 20.13 -6.31 15.56
C ALA A 59 18.88 -7.21 15.69
N VAL A 60 18.66 -8.14 14.74
CA VAL A 60 17.41 -8.91 14.65
C VAL A 60 17.46 -10.19 15.50
N GLY A 61 16.48 -10.34 16.39
CA GLY A 61 16.21 -11.60 17.07
C GLY A 61 15.03 -12.36 16.47
N VAL A 62 14.82 -13.60 16.91
CA VAL A 62 13.70 -14.47 16.49
C VAL A 62 12.33 -13.79 16.71
N ARG A 63 12.19 -13.01 17.79
CA ARG A 63 10.96 -12.27 18.11
C ARG A 63 10.55 -11.28 17.02
N THR A 64 11.52 -10.65 16.38
CA THR A 64 11.30 -9.68 15.28
C THR A 64 10.74 -10.39 14.06
N TRP A 65 11.29 -11.56 13.70
CA TRP A 65 10.78 -12.38 12.59
C TRP A 65 9.36 -12.88 12.85
N LEU A 66 9.10 -13.36 14.07
CA LEU A 66 7.76 -13.80 14.48
C LEU A 66 6.74 -12.66 14.39
N TYR A 67 7.12 -11.47 14.90
CA TYR A 67 6.27 -10.29 14.79
C TYR A 67 6.04 -9.89 13.34
N ALA A 68 7.09 -9.86 12.50
CA ALA A 68 6.96 -9.51 11.09
C ALA A 68 5.98 -10.47 10.38
N LEU A 69 6.11 -11.77 10.59
CA LEU A 69 5.20 -12.77 10.03
C LEU A 69 3.77 -12.58 10.53
N ALA A 70 3.57 -12.39 11.83
CA ALA A 70 2.26 -12.11 12.42
C ALA A 70 1.67 -10.80 11.89
N SER A 71 2.50 -9.78 11.63
CA SER A 71 2.09 -8.49 11.11
C SER A 71 1.61 -8.58 9.66
N LEU A 72 2.21 -9.45 8.84
CA LEU A 72 1.81 -9.67 7.45
C LEU A 72 0.61 -10.61 7.32
N THR A 73 0.35 -11.45 8.32
CA THR A 73 -0.74 -12.41 8.32
C THR A 73 -1.88 -11.97 9.24
N VAL A 74 -1.78 -12.22 10.54
CA VAL A 74 -2.83 -11.98 11.53
C VAL A 74 -3.25 -10.51 11.57
N VAL A 75 -2.29 -9.59 11.78
CA VAL A 75 -2.58 -8.16 11.96
C VAL A 75 -3.11 -7.53 10.67
N ARG A 76 -2.80 -8.11 9.52
CA ARG A 76 -3.26 -7.62 8.21
C ARG A 76 -4.58 -8.25 7.78
N MET A 77 -4.65 -9.57 7.79
CA MET A 77 -5.76 -10.33 7.20
C MET A 77 -7.00 -10.30 8.09
N LEU A 78 -6.85 -10.30 9.41
CA LEU A 78 -8.02 -10.26 10.30
C LEU A 78 -8.83 -8.97 10.15
N PRO A 79 -8.26 -7.75 10.21
CA PRO A 79 -9.06 -6.54 10.01
C PRO A 79 -9.73 -6.46 8.63
N VAL A 80 -9.08 -6.99 7.58
CA VAL A 80 -9.67 -7.07 6.24
C VAL A 80 -10.84 -8.05 6.21
N ALA A 81 -10.70 -9.22 6.82
CA ALA A 81 -11.80 -10.18 6.92
C ALA A 81 -12.98 -9.59 7.69
N LEU A 82 -12.71 -8.90 8.81
CA LEU A 82 -13.73 -8.24 9.63
C LEU A 82 -14.44 -7.11 8.88
N SER A 83 -13.73 -6.29 8.10
CA SER A 83 -14.34 -5.20 7.34
C SER A 83 -15.21 -5.69 6.17
N LEU A 84 -14.98 -6.92 5.72
CA LEU A 84 -15.72 -7.57 4.64
C LEU A 84 -16.85 -8.50 5.15
N LEU A 85 -17.05 -8.63 6.47
CA LEU A 85 -18.16 -9.40 7.02
C LEU A 85 -19.50 -8.86 6.51
N GLY A 86 -20.40 -9.78 6.17
CA GLY A 86 -21.72 -9.43 5.64
C GLY A 86 -21.74 -8.97 4.17
N LYS A 87 -20.58 -8.87 3.48
CA LYS A 87 -20.53 -8.51 2.06
C LYS A 87 -20.84 -9.68 1.12
N GLY A 88 -20.92 -10.92 1.61
CA GLY A 88 -21.26 -12.09 0.80
C GLY A 88 -20.17 -12.57 -0.19
N LEU A 89 -18.97 -12.01 -0.09
CA LEU A 89 -17.79 -12.38 -0.87
C LEU A 89 -17.39 -13.84 -0.59
N ARG A 90 -16.80 -14.51 -1.58
CA ARG A 90 -16.18 -15.82 -1.39
C ARG A 90 -14.99 -15.74 -0.40
N PRO A 91 -14.78 -16.75 0.45
CA PRO A 91 -13.64 -16.78 1.38
C PRO A 91 -12.28 -16.61 0.68
N GLU A 92 -12.13 -17.15 -0.53
CA GLU A 92 -10.92 -17.02 -1.35
C GLU A 92 -10.65 -15.57 -1.74
N THR A 93 -11.69 -14.80 -2.06
CA THR A 93 -11.60 -13.36 -2.36
C THR A 93 -11.20 -12.58 -1.12
N VAL A 94 -11.80 -12.88 0.03
CA VAL A 94 -11.44 -12.24 1.31
C VAL A 94 -9.98 -12.54 1.68
N LEU A 95 -9.54 -13.79 1.52
CA LEU A 95 -8.15 -14.19 1.76
C LEU A 95 -7.19 -13.50 0.80
N TYR A 96 -7.54 -13.42 -0.48
CA TYR A 96 -6.75 -12.74 -1.51
C TYR A 96 -6.59 -11.24 -1.21
N LEU A 97 -7.69 -10.56 -0.90
CA LEU A 97 -7.69 -9.14 -0.51
C LEU A 97 -6.92 -8.90 0.79
N GLY A 98 -7.04 -9.82 1.75
CA GLY A 98 -6.28 -9.77 3.00
C GLY A 98 -4.78 -9.92 2.77
N TRP A 99 -4.39 -10.90 1.96
CA TRP A 99 -2.99 -11.24 1.66
C TRP A 99 -2.30 -10.12 0.89
N PHE A 100 -2.91 -9.58 -0.17
CA PHE A 100 -2.30 -8.54 -1.00
C PHE A 100 -2.40 -7.13 -0.39
N GLY A 101 -1.76 -6.95 0.75
CA GLY A 101 -1.50 -5.65 1.37
C GLY A 101 -0.03 -5.47 1.74
N PRO A 102 0.89 -5.46 0.76
CA PRO A 102 2.31 -5.43 1.03
C PRO A 102 2.71 -4.14 1.77
N ARG A 103 3.61 -4.28 2.74
CA ARG A 103 4.36 -3.18 3.33
C ARG A 103 5.49 -2.77 2.38
N GLY A 104 5.72 -1.48 2.25
CA GLY A 104 6.71 -0.92 1.31
C GLY A 104 7.20 0.45 1.73
N ILE A 105 7.35 1.36 0.75
CA ILE A 105 7.90 2.71 0.91
C ILE A 105 7.31 3.53 2.06
N ALA A 106 5.99 3.53 2.24
CA ALA A 106 5.36 4.30 3.32
C ALA A 106 5.85 3.86 4.72
N SER A 107 6.12 2.57 4.91
CA SER A 107 6.65 2.06 6.19
C SER A 107 8.11 2.50 6.41
N ILE A 108 8.92 2.54 5.35
CA ILE A 108 10.29 3.05 5.40
C ILE A 108 10.28 4.55 5.73
N LEU A 109 9.43 5.33 5.06
CA LEU A 109 9.30 6.77 5.31
C LEU A 109 8.87 7.05 6.76
N PHE A 110 7.86 6.34 7.28
CA PHE A 110 7.46 6.52 8.68
C PHE A 110 8.53 6.08 9.67
N ALA A 111 9.33 5.07 9.35
CA ALA A 111 10.48 4.71 10.18
C ALA A 111 11.54 5.82 10.20
N LEU A 112 11.80 6.48 9.06
CA LEU A 112 12.71 7.63 9.00
C LEU A 112 12.18 8.82 9.79
N LEU A 113 10.89 9.16 9.62
CA LEU A 113 10.23 10.21 10.40
C LEU A 113 10.26 9.91 11.90
N LEU A 114 10.11 8.64 12.30
CA LEU A 114 10.22 8.24 13.69
C LEU A 114 11.62 8.52 14.23
N VAL A 115 12.67 8.19 13.47
CA VAL A 115 14.06 8.49 13.88
C VAL A 115 14.27 10.00 14.00
N GLU A 116 13.74 10.79 13.07
CA GLU A 116 13.86 12.24 13.08
C GLU A 116 13.15 12.90 14.27
N GLN A 117 11.98 12.38 14.64
CA GLN A 117 11.11 12.99 15.65
C GLN A 117 11.34 12.45 17.07
N THR A 118 12.20 11.45 17.27
CA THR A 118 12.40 10.81 18.58
C THR A 118 13.86 10.86 19.02
N ALA A 119 14.07 10.86 20.33
CA ALA A 119 15.42 10.82 20.88
C ALA A 119 16.09 9.46 20.63
N PRO A 120 17.43 9.40 20.54
CA PRO A 120 18.18 8.14 20.54
C PRO A 120 17.73 7.21 21.68
N GLY A 121 17.62 5.91 21.42
CA GLY A 121 17.08 4.92 22.36
C GLY A 121 15.57 4.67 22.28
N GLN A 122 14.77 5.61 21.74
CA GLN A 122 13.31 5.44 21.67
C GLN A 122 12.83 4.60 20.46
N HIS A 123 13.60 4.58 19.37
CA HIS A 123 13.23 3.91 18.11
C HIS A 123 14.04 2.64 17.81
N GLU A 124 15.08 2.35 18.60
CA GLU A 124 16.05 1.26 18.32
C GLU A 124 15.41 -0.13 18.19
N ARG A 125 14.31 -0.38 18.92
CA ARG A 125 13.57 -1.65 18.81
C ARG A 125 12.60 -1.69 17.63
N LEU A 126 12.10 -0.53 17.21
CA LEU A 126 11.06 -0.42 16.17
C LEU A 126 11.68 -0.49 14.77
N ILE A 127 12.86 0.09 14.57
CA ILE A 127 13.50 0.14 13.25
C ILE A 127 13.77 -1.27 12.70
N PRO A 128 14.42 -2.20 13.42
CA PRO A 128 14.64 -3.55 12.91
C PRO A 128 13.33 -4.29 12.59
N ILE A 129 12.28 -4.06 13.38
CA ILE A 129 10.95 -4.63 13.14
C ILE A 129 10.39 -4.13 11.82
N VAL A 130 10.40 -2.82 11.57
CA VAL A 130 9.89 -2.24 10.33
C VAL A 130 10.70 -2.75 9.14
N MET A 131 12.03 -2.74 9.23
CA MET A 131 12.91 -3.12 8.10
C MET A 131 12.74 -4.59 7.74
N VAL A 132 12.70 -5.50 8.73
CA VAL A 132 12.43 -6.93 8.51
C VAL A 132 11.03 -7.15 7.96
N THR A 133 10.03 -6.42 8.45
CA THR A 133 8.65 -6.54 7.95
C THR A 133 8.55 -6.09 6.49
N VAL A 134 9.21 -5.00 6.11
CA VAL A 134 9.27 -4.54 4.72
C VAL A 134 10.04 -5.53 3.85
N LEU A 135 11.19 -6.03 4.29
CA LEU A 135 11.95 -7.06 3.57
C LEU A 135 11.07 -8.30 3.31
N LEU A 136 10.50 -8.88 4.36
CA LEU A 136 9.69 -10.08 4.27
C LEU A 136 8.47 -9.83 3.39
N SER A 137 7.84 -8.67 3.51
CA SER A 137 6.72 -8.28 2.68
C SER A 137 7.10 -8.22 1.20
N THR A 138 8.16 -7.50 0.85
CA THR A 138 8.61 -7.34 -0.54
C THR A 138 8.93 -8.70 -1.16
N VAL A 139 9.63 -9.58 -0.46
CA VAL A 139 9.99 -10.90 -0.95
C VAL A 139 8.76 -11.81 -1.06
N VAL A 140 7.99 -11.96 0.02
CA VAL A 140 6.87 -12.91 0.07
C VAL A 140 5.75 -12.49 -0.88
N HIS A 141 5.34 -11.22 -0.87
CA HIS A 141 4.28 -10.74 -1.76
C HIS A 141 4.77 -10.64 -3.20
N GLY A 142 6.05 -10.28 -3.42
CA GLY A 142 6.66 -10.27 -4.74
C GLY A 142 6.63 -11.66 -5.39
N VAL A 143 7.12 -12.68 -4.69
CA VAL A 143 7.15 -14.08 -5.17
C VAL A 143 5.73 -14.65 -5.32
N THR A 144 4.80 -14.33 -4.41
CA THR A 144 3.44 -14.87 -4.46
C THR A 144 2.49 -14.12 -5.41
N SER A 145 2.84 -12.90 -5.85
CA SER A 145 2.00 -12.04 -6.70
C SER A 145 1.46 -12.76 -7.95
N TYR A 146 2.34 -13.18 -8.84
CA TYR A 146 1.98 -13.86 -10.08
C TYR A 146 1.23 -15.19 -9.87
N PRO A 147 1.74 -16.17 -9.08
CA PRO A 147 1.09 -17.46 -8.95
C PRO A 147 -0.30 -17.35 -8.30
N PHE A 148 -0.47 -16.50 -7.28
CA PHE A 148 -1.77 -16.35 -6.62
C PHE A 148 -2.76 -15.56 -7.48
N SER A 149 -2.33 -14.52 -8.18
CA SER A 149 -3.18 -13.79 -9.14
C SER A 149 -3.68 -14.72 -10.24
N LYS A 150 -2.78 -15.54 -10.80
CA LYS A 150 -3.12 -16.55 -11.82
C LYS A 150 -4.08 -17.61 -11.28
N ALA A 151 -3.83 -18.12 -10.07
CA ALA A 151 -4.69 -19.10 -9.43
C ALA A 151 -6.09 -18.54 -9.12
N TYR A 152 -6.16 -17.31 -8.62
CA TYR A 152 -7.41 -16.60 -8.34
C TYR A 152 -8.20 -16.37 -9.64
N GLY A 153 -7.54 -15.83 -10.66
CA GLY A 153 -8.13 -15.60 -11.99
C GLY A 153 -8.61 -16.89 -12.66
N ARG A 154 -7.90 -18.01 -12.53
CA ARG A 154 -8.37 -19.30 -13.07
C ARG A 154 -9.63 -19.81 -12.39
N ARG A 155 -9.77 -19.58 -11.07
CA ARG A 155 -10.92 -20.04 -10.29
C ARG A 155 -12.14 -19.12 -10.41
N HIS A 156 -11.94 -17.84 -10.73
CA HIS A 156 -13.00 -16.82 -10.66
C HIS A 156 -13.14 -15.97 -11.93
N GLY A 157 -12.25 -16.07 -12.91
CA GLY A 157 -12.23 -15.21 -14.10
C GLY A 157 -13.26 -15.58 -15.18
N GLY A 158 -13.80 -16.80 -15.15
CA GLY A 158 -14.81 -17.26 -16.12
C GLY A 158 -16.22 -17.44 -15.56
N GLU A 159 -16.40 -17.28 -14.25
CA GLU A 159 -17.68 -17.50 -13.57
C GLU A 159 -18.44 -16.17 -13.43
N VAL A 160 -19.44 -15.93 -14.28
CA VAL A 160 -20.43 -14.86 -14.04
C VAL A 160 -21.42 -15.38 -13.00
N THR A 161 -21.05 -15.27 -11.71
CA THR A 161 -21.97 -15.54 -10.61
C THR A 161 -22.59 -14.26 -10.08
N GLY A 162 -23.77 -14.33 -9.46
CA GLY A 162 -24.41 -13.20 -8.77
C GLY A 162 -23.72 -12.76 -7.48
N LYS A 163 -22.44 -13.14 -7.31
CA LYS A 163 -21.62 -12.77 -6.17
C LYS A 163 -21.08 -11.34 -6.35
N PRO A 164 -20.90 -10.57 -5.26
CA PRO A 164 -20.52 -9.17 -5.32
C PRO A 164 -19.20 -8.91 -6.06
N GLU A 165 -18.25 -9.83 -5.99
CA GLU A 165 -16.94 -9.75 -6.63
C GLU A 165 -16.94 -9.85 -8.16
N HIS A 166 -18.05 -10.28 -8.78
CA HIS A 166 -18.20 -10.31 -10.24
C HIS A 166 -19.10 -9.19 -10.78
N VAL A 167 -19.62 -8.33 -9.89
CA VAL A 167 -20.40 -7.17 -10.34
C VAL A 167 -19.46 -6.28 -11.12
N VAL A 168 -19.82 -6.03 -12.39
CA VAL A 168 -19.08 -5.08 -13.23
C VAL A 168 -19.21 -3.71 -12.59
N VAL A 169 -18.15 -3.28 -11.92
CA VAL A 169 -18.05 -1.92 -11.43
C VAL A 169 -17.82 -1.05 -12.64
N ARG A 170 -18.81 -0.23 -12.98
CA ARG A 170 -18.62 0.85 -13.95
C ARG A 170 -17.47 1.69 -13.42
N GLU A 171 -16.36 1.75 -14.15
CA GLU A 171 -15.24 2.63 -13.79
C GLU A 171 -15.85 3.99 -13.46
N MET A 172 -15.62 4.45 -12.23
CA MET A 172 -16.16 5.72 -11.77
C MET A 172 -15.74 6.75 -12.83
N PRO A 173 -16.66 7.52 -13.42
CA PRO A 173 -16.24 8.51 -14.41
C PRO A 173 -15.27 9.44 -13.71
N LEU A 174 -13.99 9.38 -14.09
CA LEU A 174 -12.90 10.23 -13.61
C LEU A 174 -13.14 11.72 -13.90
N ARG A 175 -14.30 12.05 -14.48
CA ARG A 175 -14.74 13.40 -14.81
C ARG A 175 -16.15 13.57 -14.27
N LEU A 176 -16.29 14.36 -13.22
CA LEU A 176 -17.56 14.98 -12.91
C LEU A 176 -17.95 15.83 -14.13
N PRO A 177 -19.16 15.67 -14.71
CA PRO A 177 -19.62 16.59 -15.72
C PRO A 177 -19.74 17.96 -15.05
N LEU A 178 -18.75 18.83 -15.28
CA LEU A 178 -18.85 20.23 -14.89
C LEU A 178 -20.08 20.78 -15.61
N ARG A 179 -21.13 21.06 -14.84
CA ARG A 179 -22.35 21.67 -15.33
C ARG A 179 -21.94 23.01 -15.94
N THR A 180 -21.85 23.07 -17.27
CA THR A 180 -21.60 24.32 -17.98
C THR A 180 -22.76 25.23 -17.65
N ARG A 181 -22.51 26.24 -16.82
CA ARG A 181 -23.51 27.27 -16.49
C ARG A 181 -23.68 28.14 -17.73
N ARG A 182 -24.53 27.70 -18.65
CA ARG A 182 -25.13 28.45 -19.77
C ARG A 182 -26.21 27.57 -20.41
N ASP A 183 -27.38 27.60 -19.79
CA ASP A 183 -28.67 27.67 -20.50
C ASP A 183 -29.35 28.94 -19.97
#